data_AF-A0A6G1IPI6-F1
#
_entry.id   AF-A0A6G1IPI6-F1
#
_cell.length_a   1.000
_cell.length_b   1.000
_cell.length_c   1.000
_cell.angle_alpha   90.00
_cell.angle_beta   90.00
_cell.angle_gamma   90.00
#
_symmetry.space_group_name_H-M   'P 1'
#
loop_
_entity.id
_entity.type
_entity.pdbx_description
1 polymer ?
#
loop_
_entity_poly.entity_id
_entity_poly.type
_entity_poly.pdbx_seq_one_letter_code
_entity_poly.pdbx_strand_id
1 'polypeptide(L)'
;MSTESSSDALLKEILEGMNALRRENVQLASAVDGINGRVNILAGIKQLKDEAKKDASDGPSNMAKEAESGQTVEAVSKQYEQAPSNLDASPPRRTSVSKTSKIILTSYPGQAGVDPLPMDWGHKDPAVRGPVVVSRHPGTIRRRNAIGAHGGSYSIYHALAVASKNLDINHKPDFTNTEPATEIGPFPTWWDKKKIVAMDPYGHLSPWLYKETMDKEDVEIRPSIAITKAHMKLPELETSVQKGRLVPDGKICLNETGELAVTKVAVEPVWYLPGVAERFGIDEGTLRRTLFEETGGSYPELITRHDIKVFLPPIGGLTVYIFGDPSKMSDPNVRLALRVHDECNGSDVFGSDICTCRPYLIFGVEEAVKEAQKGGSGVVIYFRKEGRALGEVTKYLVYNARKRGEDRASEYFKRTENIAGVKDMRFQALMPDILHWLGITKIDRMLSMSNMKHDAIVEQGIPIHERVPIPEEMIPADSRVEIDAKIQAGYFTTGHVMSMDELANVKGRGWEDIDH
;
A
#
# COMPACT_ATOMS: atom_id res chain seq x y z
N MET A 1 9.44 60.03 44.02
CA MET A 1 10.57 59.39 43.33
C MET A 1 10.52 57.89 43.60
N SER A 2 10.94 57.08 42.62
CA SER A 2 11.20 55.63 42.62
C SER A 2 10.03 54.65 42.40
N THR A 3 9.61 54.50 41.14
CA THR A 3 9.03 53.23 40.63
C THR A 3 9.61 52.78 39.27
N GLU A 4 10.61 53.48 38.71
CA GLU A 4 11.18 53.17 37.39
C GLU A 4 12.32 52.13 37.39
N SER A 5 12.88 51.71 38.54
CA SER A 5 14.13 50.93 38.53
C SER A 5 13.99 49.40 38.38
N SER A 6 12.78 48.83 38.48
CA SER A 6 12.59 47.37 38.47
C SER A 6 12.32 46.78 37.09
N SER A 7 11.69 47.53 36.19
CA SER A 7 11.37 47.09 34.82
C SER A 7 12.62 47.02 33.95
N ASP A 8 13.48 48.05 34.04
CA ASP A 8 14.72 48.13 33.27
C ASP A 8 15.74 47.07 33.67
N ALA A 9 15.77 46.68 34.94
CA ALA A 9 16.63 45.59 35.42
C ALA A 9 16.22 44.25 34.82
N LEU A 10 14.91 43.95 34.78
CA LEU A 10 14.37 42.72 34.22
C LEU A 10 14.59 42.62 32.70
N LEU A 11 14.38 43.73 31.98
CA LEU A 11 14.64 43.82 30.54
C LEU A 11 16.12 43.60 30.20
N LYS A 12 17.03 44.09 31.04
CA LYS A 12 18.46 43.90 30.86
C LYS A 12 18.88 42.44 31.09
N GLU A 13 18.29 41.78 32.08
CA GLU A 13 18.52 40.36 32.37
C GLU A 13 17.98 39.46 31.24
N ILE A 14 16.80 39.77 30.69
CA ILE A 14 16.25 39.06 29.51
C ILE A 14 17.15 39.25 28.29
N LEU A 15 17.65 40.46 28.05
CA LEU A 15 18.54 40.75 26.92
C LEU A 15 19.88 40.01 27.04
N GLU A 16 20.43 39.92 28.26
CA GLU A 16 21.64 39.13 28.54
C GLU A 16 21.39 37.63 28.30
N GLY A 17 20.25 37.10 28.75
CA GLY A 17 19.84 35.71 28.49
C GLY A 17 19.69 35.39 27.01
N MET A 18 19.05 36.28 26.22
CA MET A 18 18.92 36.10 24.78
C MET A 18 20.27 36.14 24.05
N ASN A 19 21.19 37.00 24.49
CA ASN A 19 22.54 37.08 23.93
C ASN A 19 23.43 35.88 24.31
N ALA A 20 23.18 35.24 25.46
CA ALA A 20 23.82 33.98 25.83
C ALA A 20 23.31 32.83 24.93
N LEU A 21 21.99 32.68 24.80
CA LEU A 21 21.37 31.67 23.92
C LEU A 21 21.81 31.80 22.46
N ARG A 22 21.93 33.03 21.95
CA ARG A 22 22.42 33.26 20.59
C ARG A 22 23.88 32.81 20.42
N ARG A 23 24.73 33.02 21.42
CA ARG A 23 26.15 32.57 21.38
C ARG A 23 26.26 31.05 21.46
N GLU A 24 25.48 30.41 22.31
CA GLU A 24 25.42 28.94 22.40
C GLU A 24 24.92 28.32 21.09
N ASN A 25 23.89 28.87 20.46
CA ASN A 25 23.39 28.37 19.17
C ASN A 25 24.44 28.48 18.04
N VAL A 26 25.26 29.54 18.04
CA VAL A 26 26.36 29.68 17.07
C VAL A 26 27.47 28.64 17.33
N GLN A 27 27.79 28.37 18.60
CA GLN A 27 28.75 27.31 18.94
C GLN A 27 28.22 25.92 18.60
N LEU A 28 26.94 25.65 18.82
CA LEU A 28 26.29 24.39 18.48
C LEU A 28 26.29 24.15 16.97
N ALA A 29 25.96 25.17 16.17
CA ALA A 29 26.02 25.10 14.71
C ALA A 29 27.45 24.79 14.21
N SER A 30 28.47 25.46 14.77
CA SER A 30 29.86 25.18 14.42
C SER A 30 30.32 23.77 14.83
N ALA A 31 29.80 23.22 15.94
CA ALA A 31 30.09 21.85 16.36
C ALA A 31 29.44 20.82 15.43
N VAL A 32 28.20 21.06 15.01
CA VAL A 32 27.48 20.23 14.04
C VAL A 32 28.18 20.22 12.68
N ASP A 33 28.65 21.37 12.20
CA ASP A 33 29.42 21.47 10.96
C ASP A 33 30.76 20.71 11.06
N GLY A 34 31.43 20.77 12.22
CA GLY A 34 32.63 19.98 12.49
C GLY A 34 32.38 18.46 12.49
N ILE A 35 31.23 18.01 13.01
CA ILE A 35 30.83 16.60 12.99
C ILE A 35 30.50 16.17 11.56
N ASN A 36 29.71 16.95 10.81
CA ASN A 36 29.39 16.66 9.41
C ASN A 36 30.64 16.60 8.53
N GLY A 37 31.61 17.49 8.75
CA GLY A 37 32.92 17.43 8.07
C GLY A 37 33.67 16.13 8.36
N ARG A 38 33.71 15.68 9.61
CA ARG A 38 34.35 14.41 9.99
C ARG A 38 33.62 13.19 9.42
N VAL A 39 32.29 13.21 9.39
CA VAL A 39 31.47 12.15 8.79
C VAL A 39 31.72 12.05 7.28
N ASN A 40 31.83 13.18 6.58
CA ASN A 40 32.14 13.20 5.15
C ASN A 40 33.55 12.69 4.84
N ILE A 41 34.55 13.01 5.68
CA ILE A 41 35.91 12.47 5.54
C ILE A 41 35.91 10.95 5.77
N LEU A 42 35.20 10.46 6.78
CA LEU A 42 35.07 9.02 7.05
C LEU A 42 34.34 8.28 5.92
N ALA A 43 33.32 8.90 5.32
CA ALA A 43 32.61 8.36 4.16
C ALA A 43 33.53 8.28 2.93
N GLY A 44 34.36 9.31 2.69
CA GLY A 44 35.35 9.31 1.61
C GLY A 44 36.44 8.25 1.80
N ILE A 45 36.94 8.06 3.03
CA ILE A 45 37.90 7.00 3.36
C ILE A 45 37.28 5.60 3.17
N LYS A 46 36.00 5.44 3.48
CA LYS A 46 35.26 4.19 3.26
C LYS A 46 35.08 3.90 1.77
N GLN A 47 34.76 4.91 0.96
CA GLN A 47 34.68 4.79 -0.50
C GLN A 47 36.01 4.36 -1.12
N LEU A 48 37.13 4.97 -0.71
CA LEU A 48 38.46 4.58 -1.16
C LEU A 48 38.85 3.16 -0.75
N LYS A 49 38.42 2.70 0.44
CA LYS A 49 38.62 1.31 0.90
C LYS A 49 37.76 0.30 0.13
N ASP A 50 36.54 0.68 -0.25
CA ASP A 50 35.62 -0.18 -0.99
C ASP A 50 35.99 -0.26 -2.47
N GLU A 51 36.58 0.79 -3.05
CA GLU A 51 37.18 0.78 -4.39
C GLU A 51 38.46 -0.08 -4.43
N ALA A 52 39.36 0.07 -3.44
CA ALA A 52 40.55 -0.77 -3.32
C ALA A 52 40.24 -2.27 -3.09
N LYS A 53 39.06 -2.60 -2.54
CA LYS A 53 38.58 -3.98 -2.41
C LYS A 53 37.99 -4.57 -3.69
N LYS A 54 37.50 -3.73 -4.61
CA LYS A 54 36.95 -4.18 -5.90
C LYS A 54 38.04 -4.50 -6.92
N ASP A 55 39.19 -3.82 -6.85
CA ASP A 55 40.33 -4.09 -7.73
C ASP A 55 41.14 -5.34 -7.31
N ALA A 56 40.85 -5.93 -6.15
CA ALA A 56 41.57 -7.09 -5.60
C ALA A 56 40.81 -8.44 -5.74
N SER A 57 39.68 -8.48 -6.44
CA SER A 57 38.88 -9.71 -6.62
C SER A 57 38.89 -10.24 -8.05
N ASP A 58 40.09 -10.47 -8.60
CA ASP A 58 40.28 -11.47 -9.65
C ASP A 58 41.64 -12.14 -9.42
N GLY A 59 41.61 -13.42 -9.07
CA GLY A 59 42.80 -14.25 -9.06
C GLY A 59 42.41 -15.72 -9.01
N PRO A 60 43.12 -16.63 -9.71
CA PRO A 60 43.10 -18.03 -9.36
C PRO A 60 44.25 -18.39 -8.41
N SER A 61 43.91 -19.34 -7.53
CA SER A 61 44.69 -19.96 -6.44
C SER A 61 46.06 -20.52 -6.82
N ASN A 62 47.07 -20.48 -5.92
CA ASN A 62 47.34 -21.54 -4.91
C ASN A 62 48.72 -21.39 -4.20
N MET A 63 48.72 -21.78 -2.92
CA MET A 63 49.82 -22.37 -2.10
C MET A 63 51.06 -21.57 -1.61
N ALA A 64 51.04 -21.37 -0.28
CA ALA A 64 52.04 -21.80 0.74
C ALA A 64 53.30 -20.97 1.10
N LYS A 65 53.36 -20.71 2.42
CA LYS A 65 54.49 -20.60 3.39
C LYS A 65 55.20 -19.25 3.67
N GLU A 66 55.03 -18.85 4.94
CA GLU A 66 55.94 -18.23 5.93
C GLU A 66 57.26 -17.56 5.49
N ALA A 67 57.46 -16.29 5.87
CA ALA A 67 58.52 -15.81 6.78
C ALA A 67 58.60 -14.26 6.86
N GLU A 68 59.30 -13.77 7.87
CA GLU A 68 59.27 -12.45 8.50
C GLU A 68 59.97 -11.25 7.80
N SER A 69 59.51 -10.05 8.21
CA SER A 69 60.27 -8.82 8.49
C SER A 69 60.77 -7.90 7.36
N GLY A 70 60.62 -6.58 7.60
CA GLY A 70 61.59 -5.56 7.22
C GLY A 70 61.21 -4.58 6.10
N GLN A 71 61.04 -3.31 6.47
CA GLN A 71 61.38 -2.03 5.79
C GLN A 71 61.87 -2.12 4.32
N THR A 72 61.47 -1.26 3.36
CA THR A 72 61.72 0.19 3.26
C THR A 72 61.04 0.77 2.01
N VAL A 73 61.00 2.11 1.98
CA VAL A 73 60.53 3.05 0.96
C VAL A 73 61.36 3.00 -0.34
N GLU A 74 60.74 3.47 -1.44
CA GLU A 74 61.34 4.18 -2.60
C GLU A 74 61.73 3.40 -3.88
N ALA A 75 61.39 4.07 -5.01
CA ALA A 75 61.74 3.80 -6.41
C ALA A 75 61.06 2.56 -7.05
N VAL A 76 60.57 2.58 -8.29
CA VAL A 76 61.27 2.99 -9.51
C VAL A 76 60.23 3.33 -10.59
N SER A 77 60.33 4.54 -11.14
CA SER A 77 59.83 4.85 -12.49
C SER A 77 60.80 4.32 -13.54
N LYS A 78 60.24 4.02 -14.72
CA LYS A 78 60.88 3.76 -16.02
C LYS A 78 61.25 2.31 -16.33
N GLN A 79 60.56 1.74 -17.32
CA GLN A 79 61.06 1.46 -18.67
C GLN A 79 60.21 0.34 -19.26
N TYR A 80 59.60 0.59 -20.43
CA TYR A 80 59.68 -0.28 -21.62
C TYR A 80 58.97 0.45 -22.78
N GLU A 81 59.78 1.03 -23.66
CA GLU A 81 59.52 1.18 -25.11
C GLU A 81 59.52 -0.23 -25.75
N GLN A 82 58.95 -0.61 -26.90
CA GLN A 82 58.32 0.04 -28.07
C GLN A 82 57.52 -1.07 -28.83
N ALA A 83 56.56 -0.68 -29.68
CA ALA A 83 55.65 -1.54 -30.48
C ALA A 83 56.32 -2.26 -31.68
N PRO A 84 55.64 -3.14 -32.48
CA PRO A 84 54.69 -2.63 -33.50
C PRO A 84 53.46 -3.52 -33.88
N SER A 85 52.41 -2.81 -34.31
CA SER A 85 51.36 -3.09 -35.33
C SER A 85 50.81 -4.51 -35.61
N ASN A 86 49.49 -4.68 -35.45
CA ASN A 86 48.59 -4.93 -36.58
C ASN A 86 47.09 -4.78 -36.21
N LEU A 87 46.33 -4.32 -37.22
CA LEU A 87 44.89 -4.06 -37.26
C LEU A 87 44.09 -5.36 -37.10
N ASP A 88 43.03 -5.41 -36.28
CA ASP A 88 41.63 -5.19 -36.69
C ASP A 88 40.63 -5.65 -35.60
N ALA A 89 39.41 -5.09 -35.66
CA ALA A 89 38.21 -5.44 -34.88
C ALA A 89 38.17 -5.10 -33.37
N SER A 90 37.73 -3.87 -33.05
CA SER A 90 37.17 -3.55 -31.73
C SER A 90 35.74 -4.09 -31.61
N PRO A 91 35.36 -4.80 -30.54
CA PRO A 91 33.95 -5.08 -30.24
C PRO A 91 33.21 -3.76 -29.93
N PRO A 92 31.88 -3.68 -30.12
CA PRO A 92 31.17 -2.42 -29.99
C PRO A 92 31.36 -1.88 -28.57
N ARG A 93 31.93 -0.68 -28.51
CA ARG A 93 32.11 0.11 -27.30
C ARG A 93 30.76 0.19 -26.59
N ARG A 94 30.63 -0.46 -25.43
CA ARG A 94 29.48 -0.29 -24.53
C ARG A 94 29.23 1.21 -24.39
N THR A 95 28.13 1.69 -24.96
CA THR A 95 27.65 3.04 -24.72
C THR A 95 27.26 3.09 -23.25
N SER A 96 28.19 3.60 -22.43
CA SER A 96 27.87 4.03 -21.09
C SER A 96 26.87 5.17 -21.22
N VAL A 97 25.59 4.88 -21.03
CA VAL A 97 24.59 5.89 -20.71
C VAL A 97 24.86 6.36 -19.29
N SER A 98 26.01 7.00 -19.09
CA SER A 98 26.30 7.85 -17.93
C SER A 98 26.08 9.28 -18.40
N LYS A 99 24.81 9.63 -18.63
CA LYS A 99 24.38 11.02 -18.56
C LYS A 99 23.66 11.16 -17.23
N THR A 100 24.39 11.54 -16.20
CA THR A 100 23.83 12.08 -14.95
C THR A 100 23.11 13.38 -15.27
N SER A 101 21.88 13.25 -15.80
CA SER A 101 20.97 14.38 -15.93
C SER A 101 20.68 14.95 -14.55
N LYS A 102 20.60 16.29 -14.43
CA LYS A 102 20.27 16.96 -13.16
C LYS A 102 18.95 16.39 -12.64
N ILE A 103 18.99 15.74 -11.47
CA ILE A 103 17.79 15.24 -10.80
C ILE A 103 17.04 16.45 -10.24
N ILE A 104 15.80 16.65 -10.69
CA ILE A 104 14.90 17.63 -10.10
C ILE A 104 14.39 17.02 -8.80
N LEU A 105 14.99 17.41 -7.68
CA LEU A 105 14.64 16.91 -6.34
C LEU A 105 13.26 17.39 -5.91
N THR A 106 12.92 18.65 -6.23
CA THR A 106 11.63 19.25 -5.95
C THR A 106 11.26 20.21 -7.08
N SER A 107 9.96 20.26 -7.40
CA SER A 107 9.37 21.35 -8.17
C SER A 107 8.58 22.22 -7.20
N TYR A 108 8.61 23.54 -7.41
CA TYR A 108 7.77 24.48 -6.66
C TYR A 108 6.68 25.04 -7.57
N PRO A 109 5.47 25.36 -7.07
CA PRO A 109 4.35 25.78 -7.93
C PRO A 109 4.67 27.04 -8.77
N GLY A 110 5.52 27.94 -8.27
CA GLY A 110 5.96 29.15 -8.97
C GLY A 110 7.26 29.02 -9.76
N GLN A 111 7.83 27.83 -9.87
CA GLN A 111 9.07 27.63 -10.64
C GLN A 111 8.77 27.69 -12.14
N ALA A 112 9.58 28.45 -12.88
CA ALA A 112 9.40 28.63 -14.33
C ALA A 112 9.29 27.28 -15.07
N GLY A 113 8.18 27.12 -15.79
CA GLY A 113 7.87 25.94 -16.59
C GLY A 113 7.14 24.81 -15.85
N VAL A 114 6.80 24.95 -14.56
CA VAL A 114 5.86 24.05 -13.90
C VAL A 114 4.44 24.41 -14.36
N ASP A 115 3.82 23.51 -15.11
CA ASP A 115 2.48 23.68 -15.69
C ASP A 115 1.75 22.32 -15.66
N PRO A 116 1.19 21.93 -14.50
CA PRO A 116 0.49 20.66 -14.31
C PRO A 116 -0.74 20.56 -15.21
N LEU A 117 -1.04 19.35 -15.69
CA LEU A 117 -2.29 19.12 -16.41
C LEU A 117 -3.49 19.46 -15.50
N PRO A 118 -4.49 20.22 -16.01
CA PRO A 118 -5.67 20.59 -15.23
C PRO A 118 -6.38 19.37 -14.66
N MET A 119 -6.89 19.50 -13.43
CA MET A 119 -7.70 18.47 -12.80
C MET A 119 -8.75 19.08 -11.87
N ASP A 120 -10.01 18.76 -12.15
CA ASP A 120 -11.14 19.05 -11.27
C ASP A 120 -11.71 17.73 -10.73
N TRP A 121 -11.16 17.26 -9.61
CA TRP A 121 -11.58 16.00 -9.00
C TRP A 121 -13.09 15.96 -8.78
N GLY A 122 -13.74 14.87 -9.18
CA GLY A 122 -15.19 14.67 -9.10
C GLY A 122 -16.02 15.48 -10.10
N HIS A 123 -15.43 16.03 -11.16
CA HIS A 123 -16.21 16.52 -12.29
C HIS A 123 -16.80 15.36 -13.12
N LYS A 124 -18.03 15.53 -13.64
CA LYS A 124 -18.75 14.48 -14.40
C LYS A 124 -18.17 14.20 -15.78
N ASP A 125 -17.74 15.24 -16.47
CA ASP A 125 -17.04 15.12 -17.76
C ASP A 125 -15.57 14.72 -17.50
N PRO A 126 -15.12 13.54 -17.99
CA PRO A 126 -13.74 13.11 -17.85
C PRO A 126 -12.72 14.11 -18.41
N ALA A 127 -13.05 14.81 -19.50
CA ALA A 127 -12.14 15.76 -20.13
C ALA A 127 -11.83 16.95 -19.20
N VAL A 128 -12.83 17.40 -18.43
CA VAL A 128 -12.68 18.48 -17.45
C VAL A 128 -12.14 17.95 -16.11
N ARG A 129 -12.54 16.73 -15.70
CA ARG A 129 -11.99 16.05 -14.52
C ARG A 129 -10.47 15.92 -14.64
N GLY A 130 -9.98 15.61 -15.84
CA GLY A 130 -8.57 15.50 -16.18
C GLY A 130 -7.95 14.17 -15.76
N PRO A 131 -6.85 13.73 -16.38
CA PRO A 131 -6.17 12.48 -16.04
C PRO A 131 -5.37 12.56 -14.75
N VAL A 132 -5.09 11.39 -14.15
CA VAL A 132 -4.11 11.27 -13.05
C VAL A 132 -2.72 11.03 -13.64
N VAL A 133 -1.80 11.96 -13.43
CA VAL A 133 -0.45 11.94 -14.04
C VAL A 133 0.63 12.18 -12.99
N VAL A 134 1.48 11.17 -12.75
CA VAL A 134 2.58 11.22 -11.77
C VAL A 134 3.95 11.56 -12.36
N SER A 135 4.08 11.64 -13.70
CA SER A 135 5.32 11.67 -14.49
C SER A 135 6.65 11.97 -13.77
N ARG A 136 7.66 11.14 -14.03
CA ARG A 136 9.02 11.26 -13.50
C ARG A 136 10.08 11.52 -14.58
N HIS A 137 9.70 11.56 -15.86
CA HIS A 137 10.64 11.87 -16.94
C HIS A 137 11.04 13.34 -16.91
N PRO A 138 12.32 13.70 -17.15
CA PRO A 138 12.76 15.10 -17.16
C PRO A 138 11.94 16.02 -18.08
N GLY A 139 11.43 15.49 -19.20
CA GLY A 139 10.59 16.23 -20.14
C GLY A 139 9.17 16.50 -19.65
N THR A 140 8.59 15.61 -18.85
CA THR A 140 7.16 15.66 -18.49
C THR A 140 6.87 15.76 -17.00
N ILE A 141 7.91 15.76 -16.16
CA ILE A 141 7.80 15.97 -14.70
C ILE A 141 7.10 17.29 -14.33
N ARG A 142 7.17 18.28 -15.22
CA ARG A 142 6.51 19.59 -15.08
C ARG A 142 5.01 19.55 -15.37
N ARG A 143 4.52 18.52 -16.10
CA ARG A 143 3.10 18.30 -16.46
C ARG A 143 2.34 17.46 -15.43
N ARG A 144 3.02 16.85 -14.45
CA ARG A 144 2.39 15.98 -13.45
C ARG A 144 1.43 16.75 -12.56
N ASN A 145 0.30 16.12 -12.23
CA ASN A 145 -0.75 16.64 -11.35
C ASN A 145 -1.06 15.68 -10.19
N ALA A 146 -0.23 14.66 -9.99
CA ALA A 146 -0.30 13.72 -8.88
C ALA A 146 1.10 13.44 -8.30
N ILE A 147 1.15 13.15 -6.99
CA ILE A 147 2.35 12.75 -6.24
C ILE A 147 2.41 11.22 -6.21
N GLY A 148 3.60 10.63 -6.19
CA GLY A 148 3.79 9.19 -6.05
C GLY A 148 4.21 8.51 -7.36
N ALA A 149 3.71 7.29 -7.57
CA ALA A 149 3.99 6.49 -8.75
C ALA A 149 2.82 5.54 -9.05
N HIS A 150 2.63 5.19 -10.33
CA HIS A 150 1.75 4.08 -10.71
C HIS A 150 2.35 2.73 -10.26
N GLY A 151 1.51 1.70 -10.12
CA GLY A 151 1.96 0.37 -9.69
C GLY A 151 1.78 0.10 -8.20
N GLY A 152 1.28 1.08 -7.41
CA GLY A 152 1.17 0.98 -5.95
C GLY A 152 2.47 0.49 -5.30
N SER A 153 2.37 -0.56 -4.48
CA SER A 153 3.53 -1.22 -3.85
C SER A 153 4.55 -1.81 -4.84
N TYR A 154 4.19 -2.04 -6.10
CA TYR A 154 5.09 -2.59 -7.13
C TYR A 154 5.97 -1.54 -7.81
N SER A 155 5.71 -0.25 -7.58
CA SER A 155 6.49 0.85 -8.14
C SER A 155 8.00 0.76 -7.82
N ILE A 156 8.35 0.21 -6.66
CA ILE A 156 9.76 -0.01 -6.26
C ILE A 156 10.41 -1.10 -7.12
N TYR A 157 9.71 -2.18 -7.44
CA TYR A 157 10.22 -3.22 -8.35
C TYR A 157 10.36 -2.69 -9.77
N HIS A 158 9.44 -1.84 -10.22
CA HIS A 158 9.57 -1.14 -11.50
C HIS A 158 10.84 -0.27 -11.51
N ALA A 159 11.11 0.47 -10.43
CA ALA A 159 12.34 1.27 -10.31
C ALA A 159 13.60 0.40 -10.37
N LEU A 160 13.59 -0.77 -9.70
CA LEU A 160 14.68 -1.75 -9.78
C LEU A 160 14.87 -2.29 -11.20
N ALA A 161 13.79 -2.62 -11.91
CA ALA A 161 13.85 -3.11 -13.29
C ALA A 161 14.44 -2.06 -14.26
N VAL A 162 14.12 -0.78 -14.07
CA VAL A 162 14.75 0.31 -14.83
C VAL A 162 16.23 0.44 -14.47
N ALA A 163 16.58 0.42 -13.18
CA ALA A 163 17.96 0.52 -12.73
C ALA A 163 18.83 -0.65 -13.20
N SER A 164 18.27 -1.86 -13.25
CA SER A 164 18.94 -3.07 -13.76
C SER A 164 18.90 -3.19 -15.27
N LYS A 165 18.28 -2.22 -15.99
CA LYS A 165 18.08 -2.21 -17.44
C LYS A 165 17.25 -3.39 -17.99
N ASN A 166 16.44 -4.01 -17.13
CA ASN A 166 15.41 -4.98 -17.56
C ASN A 166 14.18 -4.28 -18.15
N LEU A 167 14.02 -2.98 -17.89
CA LEU A 167 13.00 -2.12 -18.49
C LEU A 167 13.67 -0.84 -19.01
N ASP A 168 13.40 -0.48 -20.27
CA ASP A 168 13.83 0.83 -20.80
C ASP A 168 13.08 1.94 -20.07
N ILE A 169 13.81 2.96 -19.61
CA ILE A 169 13.21 4.14 -18.99
C ILE A 169 12.22 4.84 -19.93
N ASN A 170 12.43 4.80 -21.24
CA ASN A 170 11.52 5.43 -22.21
C ASN A 170 10.44 4.49 -22.73
N HIS A 171 10.30 3.29 -22.15
CA HIS A 171 9.27 2.36 -22.56
C HIS A 171 7.88 2.97 -22.32
N LYS A 172 7.07 3.03 -23.39
CA LYS A 172 5.65 3.36 -23.31
C LYS A 172 4.83 2.07 -23.34
N PRO A 173 3.93 1.85 -22.38
CA PRO A 173 3.06 0.68 -22.39
C PRO A 173 2.15 0.70 -23.62
N ASP A 174 1.96 -0.47 -24.22
CA ASP A 174 0.95 -0.69 -25.26
C ASP A 174 -0.33 -1.24 -24.61
N PHE A 175 -1.42 -0.49 -24.72
CA PHE A 175 -2.74 -0.84 -24.17
C PHE A 175 -3.69 -1.43 -25.23
N THR A 176 -3.17 -1.81 -26.39
CA THR A 176 -3.97 -2.47 -27.44
C THR A 176 -4.57 -3.77 -26.92
N ASN A 177 -5.89 -3.95 -27.07
CA ASN A 177 -6.65 -5.12 -26.59
C ASN A 177 -6.62 -5.32 -25.07
N THR A 178 -6.39 -4.25 -24.29
CA THR A 178 -6.44 -4.30 -22.81
C THR A 178 -7.70 -3.66 -22.24
N GLU A 179 -8.71 -3.39 -23.07
CA GLU A 179 -9.99 -2.80 -22.66
C GLU A 179 -10.67 -3.66 -21.57
N PRO A 180 -11.43 -3.04 -20.66
CA PRO A 180 -12.23 -3.76 -19.68
C PRO A 180 -13.07 -4.89 -20.27
N ALA A 181 -12.96 -6.10 -19.72
CA ALA A 181 -13.74 -7.26 -20.18
C ALA A 181 -15.26 -7.16 -19.88
N THR A 182 -15.67 -6.14 -19.11
CA THR A 182 -17.06 -5.75 -18.90
C THR A 182 -17.13 -4.26 -18.67
N GLU A 183 -18.23 -3.64 -19.10
CA GLU A 183 -18.54 -2.26 -18.78
C GLU A 183 -19.03 -2.17 -17.34
N ILE A 184 -18.58 -1.15 -16.62
CA ILE A 184 -19.02 -0.80 -15.27
C ILE A 184 -19.29 0.70 -15.26
N GLY A 185 -20.44 1.11 -14.75
CA GLY A 185 -20.83 2.52 -14.67
C GLY A 185 -21.01 3.20 -16.03
N PRO A 186 -20.91 4.54 -16.09
CA PRO A 186 -20.60 5.42 -14.97
C PRO A 186 -21.78 5.56 -14.00
N PHE A 187 -21.49 5.72 -12.70
CA PHE A 187 -22.52 5.90 -11.67
C PHE A 187 -22.47 7.32 -11.09
N PRO A 188 -23.59 7.86 -10.56
CA PRO A 188 -23.62 9.21 -10.01
C PRO A 188 -22.58 9.53 -8.92
N THR A 189 -22.19 8.51 -8.17
CA THR A 189 -21.14 8.58 -7.14
C THR A 189 -19.75 8.89 -7.68
N TRP A 190 -19.48 8.66 -8.98
CA TRP A 190 -18.16 8.89 -9.59
C TRP A 190 -17.80 10.37 -9.68
N TRP A 191 -18.80 11.24 -9.75
CA TRP A 191 -18.64 12.70 -9.78
C TRP A 191 -19.12 13.35 -8.49
N ASP A 192 -19.13 12.61 -7.38
CA ASP A 192 -19.26 13.16 -6.04
C ASP A 192 -17.89 13.17 -5.36
N LYS A 193 -17.35 14.37 -5.15
CA LYS A 193 -16.02 14.61 -4.55
C LYS A 193 -15.87 14.01 -3.15
N LYS A 194 -16.98 13.71 -2.48
CA LYS A 194 -16.99 13.16 -1.12
C LYS A 194 -17.18 11.66 -1.09
N LYS A 195 -17.72 11.04 -2.15
CA LYS A 195 -18.01 9.60 -2.18
C LYS A 195 -16.80 8.74 -2.54
N ILE A 196 -16.00 9.19 -3.51
CA ILE A 196 -14.80 8.48 -3.95
C ILE A 196 -13.59 9.41 -3.81
N VAL A 197 -12.74 9.09 -2.83
CA VAL A 197 -11.56 9.87 -2.43
C VAL A 197 -10.27 9.02 -2.38
N ALA A 198 -10.36 7.69 -2.43
CA ALA A 198 -9.23 6.77 -2.29
C ALA A 198 -8.99 5.86 -3.51
N MET A 199 -9.71 6.09 -4.61
CA MET A 199 -9.46 5.46 -5.91
C MET A 199 -9.84 6.40 -7.06
N ASP A 200 -9.36 6.13 -8.28
CA ASP A 200 -9.74 6.89 -9.48
C ASP A 200 -11.03 6.33 -10.09
N PRO A 201 -12.16 7.07 -10.12
CA PRO A 201 -13.40 6.59 -10.71
C PRO A 201 -13.28 6.19 -12.19
N TYR A 202 -12.41 6.88 -12.95
CA TYR A 202 -12.19 6.64 -14.37
C TYR A 202 -10.97 5.75 -14.66
N GLY A 203 -10.34 5.21 -13.61
CA GLY A 203 -9.05 4.51 -13.68
C GLY A 203 -8.99 3.30 -14.60
N HIS A 204 -10.14 2.71 -14.95
CA HIS A 204 -10.27 1.56 -15.86
C HIS A 204 -10.41 1.96 -17.33
N LEU A 205 -10.64 3.25 -17.61
CA LEU A 205 -10.81 3.80 -18.95
C LEU A 205 -9.72 4.82 -19.31
N SER A 206 -8.81 5.15 -18.37
CA SER A 206 -7.84 6.25 -18.52
C SER A 206 -7.04 6.22 -19.84
N PRO A 207 -6.47 5.09 -20.29
CA PRO A 207 -5.73 5.07 -21.56
C PRO A 207 -6.55 5.47 -22.79
N TRP A 208 -7.85 5.13 -22.81
CA TRP A 208 -8.74 5.40 -23.93
C TRP A 208 -9.36 6.79 -23.85
N LEU A 209 -9.76 7.23 -22.65
CA LEU A 209 -10.33 8.56 -22.44
C LEU A 209 -9.32 9.68 -22.72
N TYR A 210 -8.04 9.45 -22.41
CA TYR A 210 -7.01 10.48 -22.46
C TYR A 210 -5.95 10.24 -23.54
N LYS A 211 -6.22 9.37 -24.53
CA LYS A 211 -5.29 9.05 -25.62
C LYS A 211 -4.74 10.30 -26.31
N GLU A 212 -5.61 11.23 -26.68
CA GLU A 212 -5.20 12.48 -27.33
C GLU A 212 -4.30 13.34 -26.43
N THR A 213 -4.54 13.33 -25.12
CA THR A 213 -3.68 14.05 -24.16
C THR A 213 -2.31 13.38 -24.06
N MET A 214 -2.25 12.04 -24.01
CA MET A 214 -0.98 11.30 -24.01
C MET A 214 -0.15 11.63 -25.24
N ASP A 215 -0.77 11.65 -26.42
CA ASP A 215 -0.09 11.90 -27.69
C ASP A 215 0.41 13.35 -27.82
N LYS A 216 -0.42 14.33 -27.43
CA LYS A 216 -0.08 15.76 -27.53
C LYS A 216 0.94 16.24 -26.51
N GLU A 217 0.81 15.76 -25.27
CA GLU A 217 1.59 16.24 -24.13
C GLU A 217 2.80 15.36 -23.82
N ASP A 218 2.95 14.24 -24.55
CA ASP A 218 3.98 13.22 -24.35
C ASP A 218 3.99 12.64 -22.93
N VAL A 219 2.84 12.69 -22.25
CA VAL A 219 2.68 12.19 -20.88
C VAL A 219 2.25 10.74 -20.85
N GLU A 220 2.69 10.03 -19.82
CA GLU A 220 2.23 8.68 -19.54
C GLU A 220 1.00 8.72 -18.62
N ILE A 221 -0.08 8.06 -19.05
CA ILE A 221 -1.32 7.88 -18.29
C ILE A 221 -1.60 6.39 -18.22
N ARG A 222 -1.42 5.79 -17.04
CA ARG A 222 -1.66 4.36 -16.81
C ARG A 222 -3.03 4.11 -16.18
N PRO A 223 -3.69 2.99 -16.49
CA PRO A 223 -4.90 2.61 -15.78
C PRO A 223 -4.53 2.29 -14.33
N SER A 224 -5.35 2.74 -13.39
CA SER A 224 -5.27 2.35 -11.98
C SER A 224 -6.30 1.28 -11.62
N ILE A 225 -7.14 0.88 -12.58
CA ILE A 225 -8.13 -0.19 -12.42
C ILE A 225 -8.08 -1.05 -13.68
N ALA A 226 -8.17 -2.37 -13.54
CA ALA A 226 -8.26 -3.30 -14.66
C ALA A 226 -9.36 -4.34 -14.40
N ILE A 227 -10.11 -4.70 -15.45
CA ILE A 227 -11.26 -5.60 -15.35
C ILE A 227 -11.08 -6.78 -16.30
N THR A 228 -11.18 -8.00 -15.78
CA THR A 228 -11.03 -9.23 -16.56
C THR A 228 -12.05 -10.29 -16.16
N LYS A 229 -12.21 -11.34 -16.97
CA LYS A 229 -13.02 -12.52 -16.65
C LYS A 229 -12.09 -13.72 -16.51
N ALA A 230 -12.37 -14.58 -15.54
CA ALA A 230 -11.56 -15.76 -15.29
C ALA A 230 -12.41 -16.88 -14.72
N HIS A 231 -11.87 -18.09 -14.78
CA HIS A 231 -12.31 -19.18 -13.92
C HIS A 231 -11.46 -19.20 -12.65
N MET A 232 -12.07 -19.57 -11.53
CA MET A 232 -11.42 -19.65 -10.23
C MET A 232 -11.68 -21.00 -9.60
N LYS A 233 -10.62 -21.64 -9.10
CA LYS A 233 -10.69 -22.90 -8.38
C LYS A 233 -10.18 -22.68 -6.96
N LEU A 234 -10.95 -23.12 -5.98
CA LEU A 234 -10.58 -23.11 -4.56
C LEU A 234 -10.83 -24.53 -4.02
N PRO A 235 -9.83 -25.18 -3.38
CA PRO A 235 -9.96 -26.57 -2.94
C PRO A 235 -11.20 -26.85 -2.06
N GLU A 236 -11.61 -25.90 -1.23
CA GLU A 236 -12.76 -26.05 -0.34
C GLU A 236 -14.10 -26.08 -1.08
N LEU A 237 -14.18 -25.53 -2.29
CA LEU A 237 -15.42 -25.49 -3.04
C LEU A 237 -15.78 -26.87 -3.57
N GLU A 238 -14.81 -27.71 -3.89
CA GLU A 238 -15.04 -29.11 -4.23
C GLU A 238 -15.73 -29.86 -3.07
N THR A 239 -15.20 -29.71 -1.85
CA THR A 239 -15.83 -30.27 -0.65
C THR A 239 -17.23 -29.69 -0.43
N SER A 240 -17.43 -28.42 -0.76
CA SER A 240 -18.73 -27.74 -0.61
C SER A 240 -19.76 -28.25 -1.60
N VAL A 241 -19.35 -28.60 -2.83
CA VAL A 241 -20.19 -29.27 -3.81
C VAL A 241 -20.52 -30.70 -3.37
N GLN A 242 -19.51 -31.47 -2.93
CA GLN A 242 -19.73 -32.85 -2.44
C GLN A 242 -20.69 -32.91 -1.25
N LYS A 243 -20.64 -31.92 -0.35
CA LYS A 243 -21.56 -31.80 0.80
C LYS A 243 -22.92 -31.17 0.44
N GLY A 244 -23.16 -30.83 -0.83
CA GLY A 244 -24.39 -30.20 -1.29
C GLY A 244 -24.60 -28.76 -0.81
N ARG A 245 -23.57 -28.12 -0.22
CA ARG A 245 -23.63 -26.70 0.15
C ARG A 245 -23.60 -25.80 -1.08
N LEU A 246 -22.92 -26.22 -2.14
CA LEU A 246 -22.88 -25.53 -3.43
C LEU A 246 -23.40 -26.47 -4.50
N VAL A 247 -24.25 -25.98 -5.41
CA VAL A 247 -24.82 -26.80 -6.49
C VAL A 247 -24.31 -26.26 -7.82
N PRO A 248 -23.64 -27.06 -8.67
CA PRO A 248 -23.25 -26.64 -10.00
C PRO A 248 -24.46 -26.28 -10.87
N ASP A 249 -24.40 -25.12 -11.52
CA ASP A 249 -25.43 -24.62 -12.45
C ASP A 249 -24.91 -24.45 -13.88
N GLY A 250 -23.63 -24.77 -14.12
CA GLY A 250 -22.96 -24.65 -15.42
C GLY A 250 -22.72 -23.20 -15.85
N LYS A 251 -23.04 -22.20 -15.01
CA LYS A 251 -22.97 -20.77 -15.34
C LYS A 251 -22.08 -20.01 -14.38
N ILE A 252 -22.34 -20.12 -13.08
CA ILE A 252 -21.57 -19.48 -12.02
C ILE A 252 -20.70 -20.53 -11.35
N CYS A 253 -21.28 -21.66 -10.93
CA CYS A 253 -20.56 -22.84 -10.48
C CYS A 253 -20.56 -23.85 -11.62
N LEU A 254 -19.43 -23.96 -12.31
CA LEU A 254 -19.32 -24.58 -13.63
C LEU A 254 -19.40 -26.11 -13.61
N ASN A 255 -18.88 -26.74 -12.57
CA ASN A 255 -18.72 -28.19 -12.53
C ASN A 255 -18.65 -28.74 -11.10
N GLU A 256 -18.57 -30.07 -10.98
CA GLU A 256 -18.53 -30.80 -9.70
C GLU A 256 -17.27 -30.52 -8.87
N THR A 257 -16.22 -29.96 -9.47
CA THR A 257 -14.99 -29.55 -8.76
C THR A 257 -15.12 -28.15 -8.13
N GLY A 258 -16.28 -27.51 -8.25
CA GLY A 258 -16.53 -26.18 -7.67
C GLY A 258 -15.83 -25.04 -8.39
N GLU A 259 -15.46 -25.22 -9.67
CA GLU A 259 -14.89 -24.15 -10.48
C GLU A 259 -15.90 -23.02 -10.70
N LEU A 260 -15.48 -21.78 -10.45
CA LEU A 260 -16.35 -20.61 -10.52
C LEU A 260 -16.02 -19.73 -11.72
N ALA A 261 -17.03 -19.30 -12.48
CA ALA A 261 -16.90 -18.19 -13.41
C ALA A 261 -17.02 -16.87 -12.66
N VAL A 262 -16.04 -15.98 -12.85
CA VAL A 262 -15.92 -14.74 -12.06
C VAL A 262 -15.43 -13.58 -12.92
N THR A 263 -16.00 -12.40 -12.69
CA THR A 263 -15.43 -11.13 -13.15
C THR A 263 -14.54 -10.57 -12.05
N LYS A 264 -13.30 -10.21 -12.40
CA LYS A 264 -12.29 -9.70 -11.48
C LYS A 264 -11.98 -8.24 -11.78
N VAL A 265 -11.89 -7.41 -10.74
CA VAL A 265 -11.45 -6.02 -10.83
C VAL A 265 -10.24 -5.84 -9.95
N ALA A 266 -9.09 -5.46 -10.50
CA ALA A 266 -7.93 -5.04 -9.74
C ALA A 266 -7.93 -3.51 -9.62
N VAL A 267 -7.64 -2.97 -8.43
CA VAL A 267 -7.69 -1.52 -8.17
C VAL A 267 -6.44 -1.10 -7.39
N GLU A 268 -5.73 -0.11 -7.92
CA GLU A 268 -4.66 0.61 -7.24
C GLU A 268 -5.20 1.85 -6.50
N PRO A 269 -4.61 2.20 -5.35
CA PRO A 269 -5.06 3.34 -4.56
C PRO A 269 -4.68 4.67 -5.25
N VAL A 270 -5.64 5.58 -5.35
CA VAL A 270 -5.43 6.95 -5.84
C VAL A 270 -6.18 7.89 -4.91
N TRP A 271 -5.44 8.66 -4.10
CA TRP A 271 -6.00 9.47 -3.04
C TRP A 271 -6.19 10.92 -3.48
N TYR A 272 -7.40 11.42 -3.34
CA TYR A 272 -7.71 12.85 -3.34
C TYR A 272 -7.53 13.40 -1.92
N LEU A 273 -6.39 14.04 -1.67
CA LEU A 273 -5.94 14.44 -0.33
C LEU A 273 -6.96 15.29 0.45
N PRO A 274 -7.67 16.28 -0.15
CA PRO A 274 -8.70 17.03 0.57
C PRO A 274 -9.85 16.14 1.07
N GLY A 275 -10.32 15.22 0.22
CA GLY A 275 -11.41 14.30 0.59
C GLY A 275 -10.98 13.25 1.61
N VAL A 276 -9.74 12.76 1.53
CA VAL A 276 -9.16 11.87 2.53
C VAL A 276 -9.03 12.58 3.88
N ALA A 277 -8.55 13.83 3.90
CA ALA A 277 -8.44 14.62 5.13
C ALA A 277 -9.82 14.86 5.77
N GLU A 278 -10.83 15.26 4.97
CA GLU A 278 -12.21 15.42 5.42
C GLU A 278 -12.77 14.11 6.02
N ARG A 279 -12.52 12.97 5.36
CA ARG A 279 -12.99 11.65 5.83
C ARG A 279 -12.42 11.26 7.20
N PHE A 280 -11.23 11.75 7.54
CA PHE A 280 -10.59 11.53 8.84
C PHE A 280 -10.82 12.66 9.84
N GLY A 281 -11.55 13.72 9.47
CA GLY A 281 -11.79 14.87 10.35
C GLY A 281 -10.50 15.63 10.69
N ILE A 282 -9.51 15.61 9.81
CA ILE A 282 -8.23 16.32 9.97
C ILE A 282 -8.04 17.33 8.84
N ASP A 283 -7.21 18.34 9.06
CA ASP A 283 -6.86 19.29 7.99
C ASP A 283 -5.87 18.66 6.99
N GLU A 284 -5.95 19.11 5.73
CA GLU A 284 -5.11 18.60 4.64
C GLU A 284 -3.61 18.81 4.91
N GLY A 285 -3.24 19.89 5.59
CA GLY A 285 -1.85 20.23 5.91
C GLY A 285 -1.24 19.24 6.89
N THR A 286 -1.95 18.93 7.97
CA THR A 286 -1.58 17.91 8.94
C THR A 286 -1.47 16.54 8.28
N LEU A 287 -2.47 16.14 7.47
CA LEU A 287 -2.41 14.86 6.73
C LEU A 287 -1.12 14.76 5.90
N ARG A 288 -0.83 15.78 5.08
CA ARG A 288 0.37 15.81 4.23
C ARG A 288 1.66 15.74 5.02
N ARG A 289 1.72 16.51 6.12
CA ARG A 289 2.90 16.58 6.98
C ARG A 289 3.16 15.23 7.65
N THR A 290 2.15 14.63 8.25
CA THR A 290 2.26 13.31 8.86
C THR A 290 2.64 12.25 7.83
N LEU A 291 2.04 12.26 6.64
CA LEU A 291 2.43 11.34 5.56
C LEU A 291 3.92 11.49 5.20
N PHE A 292 4.43 12.73 5.10
CA PHE A 292 5.84 12.97 4.82
C PHE A 292 6.76 12.51 5.95
N GLU A 293 6.47 12.90 7.20
CA GLU A 293 7.31 12.60 8.37
C GLU A 293 7.32 11.09 8.67
N GLU A 294 6.16 10.42 8.66
CA GLU A 294 6.04 8.99 8.99
C GLU A 294 6.49 8.05 7.85
N THR A 295 6.68 8.58 6.63
CA THR A 295 7.29 7.82 5.52
C THR A 295 8.79 8.09 5.38
N GLY A 296 9.43 8.63 6.42
CA GLY A 296 10.87 8.88 6.45
C GLY A 296 11.32 10.01 5.52
N GLY A 297 10.45 11.01 5.30
CA GLY A 297 10.71 12.11 4.37
C GLY A 297 10.51 11.73 2.90
N SER A 298 9.79 10.64 2.61
CA SER A 298 9.42 10.28 1.25
C SER A 298 8.41 11.27 0.68
N TYR A 299 8.47 11.51 -0.63
CA TYR A 299 7.57 12.43 -1.35
C TYR A 299 7.57 13.88 -0.80
N PRO A 300 8.69 14.63 -0.90
CA PRO A 300 8.77 16.02 -0.45
C PRO A 300 7.71 16.96 -1.06
N GLU A 301 7.11 16.57 -2.19
CA GLU A 301 5.99 17.25 -2.82
C GLU A 301 4.74 17.32 -1.94
N LEU A 302 4.58 16.42 -0.96
CA LEU A 302 3.49 16.52 0.02
C LEU A 302 3.53 17.87 0.77
N ILE A 303 4.74 18.39 1.01
CA ILE A 303 5.00 19.68 1.66
C ILE A 303 5.15 20.81 0.64
N THR A 304 5.85 20.56 -0.47
CA THR A 304 6.27 21.64 -1.39
C THR A 304 5.26 21.95 -2.50
N ARG A 305 4.31 21.04 -2.78
CA ARG A 305 3.33 21.14 -3.88
C ARG A 305 1.88 21.03 -3.38
N HIS A 306 1.43 22.05 -2.64
CA HIS A 306 0.05 22.14 -2.16
C HIS A 306 -0.99 22.29 -3.30
N ASP A 307 -0.56 22.68 -4.50
CA ASP A 307 -1.35 22.73 -5.71
C ASP A 307 -1.72 21.34 -6.24
N ILE A 308 -0.88 20.32 -6.01
CA ILE A 308 -1.18 18.93 -6.39
C ILE A 308 -2.04 18.29 -5.30
N LYS A 309 -3.30 17.97 -5.63
CA LYS A 309 -4.27 17.39 -4.68
C LYS A 309 -4.38 15.86 -4.70
N VAL A 310 -3.69 15.21 -5.64
CA VAL A 310 -3.76 13.75 -5.82
C VAL A 310 -2.46 13.08 -5.40
N PHE A 311 -2.56 11.96 -4.69
CA PHE A 311 -1.44 11.16 -4.22
C PHE A 311 -1.68 9.67 -4.51
N LEU A 312 -0.68 9.00 -5.08
CA LEU A 312 -0.68 7.55 -5.30
C LEU A 312 0.23 6.93 -4.24
N PRO A 313 -0.31 6.52 -3.09
CA PRO A 313 0.49 5.89 -2.05
C PRO A 313 1.02 4.52 -2.51
N PRO A 314 2.27 4.14 -2.18
CA PRO A 314 2.86 2.87 -2.55
C PRO A 314 2.38 1.71 -1.66
N ILE A 315 1.06 1.61 -1.45
CA ILE A 315 0.43 0.60 -0.59
C ILE A 315 -0.28 -0.48 -1.42
N GLY A 316 -0.70 -1.55 -0.76
CA GLY A 316 -1.51 -2.60 -1.36
C GLY A 316 -2.86 -2.07 -1.84
N GLY A 317 -3.26 -2.49 -3.03
CA GLY A 317 -4.58 -2.21 -3.60
C GLY A 317 -5.68 -3.17 -3.10
N LEU A 318 -6.67 -3.40 -3.95
CA LEU A 318 -7.73 -4.37 -3.70
C LEU A 318 -8.09 -5.14 -4.97
N THR A 319 -8.75 -6.28 -4.78
CA THR A 319 -9.35 -7.07 -5.87
C THR A 319 -10.83 -7.32 -5.57
N VAL A 320 -11.70 -7.05 -6.52
CA VAL A 320 -13.12 -7.42 -6.48
C VAL A 320 -13.33 -8.70 -7.28
N TYR A 321 -14.13 -9.61 -6.73
CA TYR A 321 -14.63 -10.81 -7.38
C TYR A 321 -16.15 -10.71 -7.44
N ILE A 322 -16.69 -10.68 -8.66
CA ILE A 322 -18.13 -10.56 -8.92
C ILE A 322 -18.63 -11.88 -9.50
N PHE A 323 -19.61 -12.48 -8.82
CA PHE A 323 -20.26 -13.71 -9.21
C PHE A 323 -21.62 -13.41 -9.82
N GLY A 324 -21.89 -14.01 -10.98
CA GLY A 324 -23.05 -13.67 -11.81
C GLY A 324 -22.80 -12.46 -12.72
N ASP A 325 -23.89 -11.81 -13.12
CA ASP A 325 -23.86 -10.65 -14.02
C ASP A 325 -23.43 -9.38 -13.26
N PRO A 326 -22.32 -8.71 -13.65
CA PRO A 326 -21.87 -7.47 -13.02
C PRO A 326 -22.89 -6.33 -13.05
N SER A 327 -23.81 -6.29 -14.02
CA SER A 327 -24.84 -5.24 -14.07
C SER A 327 -25.83 -5.31 -12.91
N LYS A 328 -25.96 -6.48 -12.27
CA LYS A 328 -26.91 -6.71 -11.17
C LYS A 328 -26.44 -6.17 -9.82
N MET A 329 -25.15 -5.90 -9.64
CA MET A 329 -24.62 -5.46 -8.34
C MET A 329 -25.13 -4.06 -7.92
N SER A 330 -25.48 -3.23 -8.90
CA SER A 330 -26.02 -1.87 -8.68
C SER A 330 -27.54 -1.78 -8.84
N ASP A 331 -28.21 -2.86 -9.25
CA ASP A 331 -29.67 -2.89 -9.41
C ASP A 331 -30.36 -2.98 -8.04
N PRO A 332 -31.16 -1.99 -7.63
CA PRO A 332 -31.85 -2.01 -6.35
C PRO A 332 -32.97 -3.06 -6.27
N ASN A 333 -33.39 -3.65 -7.39
CA ASN A 333 -34.50 -4.62 -7.42
C ASN A 333 -34.05 -6.07 -7.22
N VAL A 334 -32.74 -6.33 -7.25
CA VAL A 334 -32.18 -7.65 -6.98
C VAL A 334 -31.48 -7.67 -5.62
N ARG A 335 -31.19 -8.88 -5.13
CA ARG A 335 -30.49 -9.07 -3.86
C ARG A 335 -28.98 -9.09 -4.07
N LEU A 336 -28.24 -8.48 -3.13
CA LEU A 336 -26.79 -8.46 -3.10
C LEU A 336 -26.25 -9.14 -1.83
N ALA A 337 -25.38 -10.13 -2.02
CA ALA A 337 -24.53 -10.68 -0.97
C ALA A 337 -23.11 -10.11 -1.09
N LEU A 338 -22.62 -9.48 -0.02
CA LEU A 338 -21.32 -8.80 0.02
C LEU A 338 -20.41 -9.37 1.11
N ARG A 339 -19.17 -9.69 0.73
CA ARG A 339 -18.07 -9.96 1.66
C ARG A 339 -16.95 -8.95 1.45
N VAL A 340 -16.62 -8.19 2.50
CA VAL A 340 -15.40 -7.36 2.54
C VAL A 340 -14.34 -8.05 3.40
N HIS A 341 -13.27 -8.49 2.76
CA HIS A 341 -12.18 -9.25 3.34
C HIS A 341 -10.91 -8.41 3.40
N ASP A 342 -10.22 -8.43 4.55
CA ASP A 342 -8.86 -7.88 4.65
C ASP A 342 -7.89 -9.06 4.63
N GLU A 343 -6.83 -8.92 3.83
CA GLU A 343 -5.78 -9.91 3.64
C GLU A 343 -5.23 -10.47 4.95
N CYS A 344 -5.08 -11.80 4.97
CA CYS A 344 -4.39 -12.56 5.98
C CYS A 344 -3.64 -13.71 5.31
N ASN A 345 -2.48 -13.43 4.72
CA ASN A 345 -1.65 -14.33 3.94
C ASN A 345 -1.49 -15.73 4.58
N GLY A 346 -1.09 -15.78 5.86
CA GLY A 346 -0.92 -17.04 6.58
C GLY A 346 -2.18 -17.92 6.65
N SER A 347 -3.38 -17.33 6.70
CA SER A 347 -4.63 -18.10 6.69
C SER A 347 -5.13 -18.29 5.26
N ASP A 348 -5.23 -17.22 4.49
CA ASP A 348 -5.83 -17.17 3.16
C ASP A 348 -5.05 -18.01 2.13
N VAL A 349 -3.73 -18.11 2.24
CA VAL A 349 -2.89 -18.89 1.31
C VAL A 349 -2.53 -20.26 1.90
N PHE A 350 -2.15 -20.29 3.18
CA PHE A 350 -1.55 -21.48 3.81
C PHE A 350 -2.45 -22.21 4.82
N GLY A 351 -3.68 -21.74 5.04
CA GLY A 351 -4.66 -22.45 5.86
C GLY A 351 -4.38 -22.46 7.36
N SER A 352 -3.66 -21.45 7.88
CA SER A 352 -3.45 -21.31 9.33
C SER A 352 -4.78 -21.33 10.11
N ASP A 353 -4.81 -22.12 11.18
CA ASP A 353 -5.94 -22.36 12.09
C ASP A 353 -5.99 -21.39 13.29
N ILE A 354 -5.03 -20.46 13.38
CA ILE A 354 -4.92 -19.46 14.47
C ILE A 354 -5.98 -18.35 14.35
N CYS A 355 -6.59 -18.18 13.17
CA CYS A 355 -7.58 -17.14 12.91
C CYS A 355 -8.71 -17.63 12.00
N THR A 356 -9.78 -16.85 11.95
CA THR A 356 -11.00 -17.19 11.19
C THR A 356 -11.01 -16.63 9.76
N CYS A 357 -9.90 -16.05 9.28
CA CYS A 357 -9.85 -15.33 8.01
C CYS A 357 -10.23 -16.20 6.81
N ARG A 358 -9.55 -17.32 6.57
CA ARG A 358 -9.84 -18.22 5.43
C ARG A 358 -11.23 -18.86 5.52
N PRO A 359 -11.64 -19.48 6.65
CA PRO A 359 -13.00 -20.04 6.76
C PRO A 359 -14.09 -19.02 6.42
N TYR A 360 -13.94 -17.78 6.88
CA TYR A 360 -14.92 -16.74 6.62
C TYR A 360 -14.84 -16.17 5.19
N LEU A 361 -13.66 -16.21 4.55
CA LEU A 361 -13.51 -15.92 3.12
C LEU A 361 -14.24 -16.96 2.26
N ILE A 362 -14.04 -18.25 2.54
CA ILE A 362 -14.71 -19.36 1.83
C ILE A 362 -16.23 -19.28 2.01
N PHE A 363 -16.71 -19.08 3.25
CA PHE A 363 -18.13 -18.83 3.50
C PHE A 363 -18.66 -17.62 2.71
N GLY A 364 -17.86 -16.54 2.68
CA GLY A 364 -18.11 -15.35 1.87
C GLY A 364 -18.36 -15.67 0.39
N VAL A 365 -17.48 -16.47 -0.19
CA VAL A 365 -17.57 -16.91 -1.59
C VAL A 365 -18.78 -17.82 -1.82
N GLU A 366 -19.02 -18.81 -0.95
CA GLU A 366 -20.15 -19.73 -1.07
C GLU A 366 -21.50 -18.98 -1.12
N GLU A 367 -21.70 -18.05 -0.18
CA GLU A 367 -22.95 -17.29 -0.10
C GLU A 367 -23.09 -16.28 -1.24
N ALA A 368 -21.99 -15.67 -1.69
CA ALA A 368 -21.99 -14.80 -2.86
C ALA A 368 -22.41 -15.57 -4.13
N VAL A 369 -21.88 -16.78 -4.33
CA VAL A 369 -22.29 -17.65 -5.44
C VAL A 369 -23.76 -18.04 -5.31
N LYS A 370 -24.21 -18.48 -4.14
CA LYS A 370 -25.63 -18.85 -3.91
C LYS A 370 -26.58 -17.70 -4.21
N GLU A 371 -26.24 -16.47 -3.82
CA GLU A 371 -27.07 -15.29 -4.09
C GLU A 371 -27.16 -15.01 -5.60
N ALA A 372 -26.01 -15.07 -6.29
CA ALA A 372 -25.96 -14.91 -7.75
C ALA A 372 -26.77 -16.01 -8.47
N GLN A 373 -26.72 -17.26 -8.02
CA GLN A 373 -27.49 -18.39 -8.57
C GLN A 373 -29.00 -18.21 -8.40
N LYS A 374 -29.44 -17.56 -7.31
CA LYS A 374 -30.85 -17.22 -7.07
C LYS A 374 -31.36 -16.04 -7.91
N GLY A 375 -30.52 -15.52 -8.80
CA GLY A 375 -30.85 -14.39 -9.68
C GLY A 375 -30.41 -13.03 -9.16
N GLY A 376 -29.78 -12.97 -7.98
CA GLY A 376 -29.17 -11.78 -7.40
C GLY A 376 -27.75 -11.51 -7.90
N SER A 377 -26.92 -10.93 -7.04
CA SER A 377 -25.49 -10.66 -7.27
C SER A 377 -24.66 -11.04 -6.05
N GLY A 378 -23.47 -11.59 -6.29
CA GLY A 378 -22.49 -11.91 -5.26
C GLY A 378 -21.21 -11.12 -5.46
N VAL A 379 -20.74 -10.42 -4.44
CA VAL A 379 -19.52 -9.62 -4.50
C VAL A 379 -18.61 -9.95 -3.32
N VAL A 380 -17.36 -10.28 -3.61
CA VAL A 380 -16.29 -10.44 -2.61
C VAL A 380 -15.20 -9.43 -2.92
N ILE A 381 -14.83 -8.61 -1.95
CA ILE A 381 -13.77 -7.60 -2.08
C ILE A 381 -12.62 -7.99 -1.16
N TYR A 382 -11.43 -8.14 -1.73
CA TYR A 382 -10.21 -8.52 -1.04
C TYR A 382 -9.26 -7.32 -0.96
N PHE A 383 -9.13 -6.74 0.23
CA PHE A 383 -8.22 -5.62 0.50
C PHE A 383 -6.86 -6.13 0.94
N ARG A 384 -5.78 -5.61 0.36
CA ARG A 384 -4.41 -5.97 0.72
C ARG A 384 -3.91 -5.20 1.95
N LYS A 385 -4.53 -5.50 3.10
CA LYS A 385 -4.31 -4.85 4.41
C LYS A 385 -3.91 -5.87 5.48
N GLU A 386 -2.79 -6.56 5.25
CA GLU A 386 -2.26 -7.59 6.16
C GLU A 386 -2.10 -7.10 7.61
N GLY A 387 -2.41 -7.98 8.56
CA GLY A 387 -2.13 -7.74 9.98
C GLY A 387 -2.86 -6.53 10.54
N ARG A 388 -4.05 -6.18 10.05
CA ARG A 388 -4.77 -4.93 10.40
C ARG A 388 -3.98 -3.67 10.03
N ALA A 389 -3.33 -3.72 8.87
CA ALA A 389 -2.41 -2.70 8.39
C ALA A 389 -1.16 -2.48 9.28
N LEU A 390 -0.83 -3.44 10.17
CA LEU A 390 0.43 -3.46 10.94
C LEU A 390 1.55 -4.24 10.24
N GLY A 391 1.19 -5.01 9.20
CA GLY A 391 2.11 -5.90 8.50
C GLY A 391 2.34 -7.24 9.21
N GLU A 392 2.94 -8.17 8.47
CA GLU A 392 3.12 -9.57 8.88
C GLU A 392 4.14 -9.73 10.01
N VAL A 393 5.22 -8.93 10.02
CA VAL A 393 6.24 -8.96 11.08
C VAL A 393 5.61 -8.67 12.44
N THR A 394 4.87 -7.56 12.55
CA THR A 394 4.20 -7.17 13.80
C THR A 394 3.19 -8.23 14.23
N LYS A 395 2.42 -8.78 13.29
CA LYS A 395 1.49 -9.89 13.54
C LYS A 395 2.19 -11.09 14.17
N TYR A 396 3.35 -11.49 13.63
CA TYR A 396 4.11 -12.63 14.18
C TYR A 396 4.73 -12.33 15.54
N LEU A 397 5.20 -11.11 15.77
CA LEU A 397 5.62 -10.68 17.12
C LEU A 397 4.48 -10.78 18.13
N VAL A 398 3.26 -10.38 17.75
CA VAL A 398 2.06 -10.52 18.58
C VAL A 398 1.73 -11.99 18.83
N TYR A 399 1.76 -12.84 17.81
CA TYR A 399 1.51 -14.28 17.98
C TYR A 399 2.53 -14.93 18.91
N ASN A 400 3.81 -14.62 18.72
CA ASN A 400 4.90 -15.06 19.56
C ASN A 400 4.72 -14.62 21.02
N ALA A 401 4.34 -13.36 21.26
CA ALA A 401 4.09 -12.85 22.61
C ALA A 401 2.86 -13.50 23.25
N ARG A 402 1.82 -13.82 22.46
CA ARG A 402 0.63 -14.52 22.92
C ARG A 402 0.94 -15.98 23.31
N LYS A 403 1.62 -16.71 22.44
CA LYS A 403 1.95 -18.14 22.63
C LYS A 403 2.98 -18.37 23.75
N ARG A 404 3.93 -17.46 23.94
CA ARG A 404 4.83 -17.49 25.12
C ARG A 404 4.15 -17.10 26.43
N GLY A 405 2.99 -16.44 26.35
CA GLY A 405 2.09 -16.25 27.48
C GLY A 405 1.13 -17.44 27.59
N GLU A 406 -0.07 -17.19 28.11
CA GLU A 406 -1.12 -18.22 28.22
C GLU A 406 -2.08 -18.27 27.02
N ASP A 407 -1.83 -17.48 25.97
CA ASP A 407 -2.70 -17.28 24.79
C ASP A 407 -4.20 -17.16 25.14
N ARG A 408 -4.52 -16.35 26.15
CA ARG A 408 -5.88 -16.10 26.61
C ARG A 408 -6.59 -15.08 25.72
N ALA A 409 -7.87 -15.33 25.44
CA ALA A 409 -8.70 -14.42 24.66
C ALA A 409 -8.83 -13.04 25.34
N SER A 410 -8.86 -12.99 26.68
CA SER A 410 -8.94 -11.75 27.46
C SER A 410 -7.72 -10.82 27.28
N GLU A 411 -6.56 -11.35 26.87
CA GLU A 411 -5.35 -10.57 26.63
C GLU A 411 -5.12 -10.23 25.14
N TYR A 412 -5.97 -10.74 24.24
CA TYR A 412 -5.74 -10.74 22.80
C TYR A 412 -5.36 -9.34 22.27
N PHE A 413 -6.16 -8.32 22.57
CA PHE A 413 -5.90 -6.96 22.08
C PHE A 413 -4.76 -6.26 22.81
N LYS A 414 -4.58 -6.56 24.11
CA LYS A 414 -3.55 -5.95 24.92
C LYS A 414 -2.15 -6.30 24.40
N ARG A 415 -1.96 -7.52 23.90
CA ARG A 415 -0.69 -7.92 23.26
C ARG A 415 -0.41 -7.13 21.99
N THR A 416 -1.43 -6.84 21.19
CA THR A 416 -1.29 -5.96 20.02
C THR A 416 -0.93 -4.53 20.44
N GLU A 417 -1.63 -3.95 21.41
CA GLU A 417 -1.34 -2.59 21.90
C GLU A 417 0.07 -2.45 22.46
N ASN A 418 0.53 -3.43 23.23
CA ASN A 418 1.88 -3.41 23.80
C ASN A 418 2.99 -3.36 22.74
N ILE A 419 2.76 -3.94 21.55
CA ILE A 419 3.76 -4.04 20.48
C ILE A 419 3.59 -2.94 19.44
N ALA A 420 2.34 -2.64 19.04
CA ALA A 420 2.01 -1.74 17.95
C ALA A 420 1.56 -0.34 18.42
N GLY A 421 1.33 -0.14 19.72
CA GLY A 421 0.77 1.10 20.28
C GLY A 421 -0.73 1.27 20.06
N VAL A 422 -1.35 0.47 19.18
CA VAL A 422 -2.78 0.52 18.83
C VAL A 422 -3.35 -0.88 18.57
N LYS A 423 -4.67 -1.04 18.68
CA LYS A 423 -5.37 -2.31 18.40
C LYS A 423 -5.56 -2.61 16.91
N ASP A 424 -5.65 -1.56 16.10
CA ASP A 424 -6.01 -1.60 14.69
C ASP A 424 -5.55 -0.33 13.97
N MET A 425 -4.89 -0.47 12.81
CA MET A 425 -4.51 0.64 11.93
C MET A 425 -5.29 0.64 10.62
N ARG A 426 -6.31 -0.20 10.48
CA ARG A 426 -7.15 -0.22 9.28
C ARG A 426 -8.06 0.99 9.27
N PHE A 427 -7.80 1.86 8.33
CA PHE A 427 -8.73 2.91 7.96
C PHE A 427 -9.88 2.33 7.12
N GLN A 428 -10.92 1.86 7.79
CA GLN A 428 -12.14 1.35 7.13
C GLN A 428 -12.96 2.48 6.51
N ALA A 429 -12.75 3.74 6.92
CA ALA A 429 -13.45 4.89 6.37
C ALA A 429 -13.23 5.10 4.86
N LEU A 430 -12.14 4.58 4.28
CA LEU A 430 -11.86 4.62 2.83
C LEU A 430 -12.38 3.38 2.08
N MET A 431 -12.81 2.34 2.79
CA MET A 431 -13.26 1.07 2.20
C MET A 431 -14.53 1.20 1.34
N PRO A 432 -15.54 2.03 1.68
CA PRO A 432 -16.77 2.13 0.89
C PRO A 432 -16.60 2.70 -0.52
N ASP A 433 -15.49 3.36 -0.82
CA ASP A 433 -15.23 4.00 -2.12
C ASP A 433 -15.38 3.03 -3.30
N ILE A 434 -14.92 1.77 -3.15
CA ILE A 434 -15.11 0.74 -4.17
C ILE A 434 -16.58 0.32 -4.33
N LEU A 435 -17.37 0.35 -3.25
CA LEU A 435 -18.80 0.05 -3.32
C LEU A 435 -19.53 1.13 -4.10
N HIS A 436 -19.18 2.39 -3.85
CA HIS A 436 -19.67 3.52 -4.64
C HIS A 436 -19.22 3.44 -6.10
N TRP A 437 -17.99 3.00 -6.37
CA TRP A 437 -17.51 2.80 -7.72
C TRP A 437 -18.26 1.70 -8.46
N LEU A 438 -18.65 0.62 -7.77
CA LEU A 438 -19.51 -0.45 -8.30
C LEU A 438 -20.99 -0.04 -8.44
N GLY A 439 -21.37 1.16 -7.99
CA GLY A 439 -22.75 1.64 -8.04
C GLY A 439 -23.66 0.99 -7.00
N ILE A 440 -23.12 0.34 -5.98
CA ILE A 440 -23.88 -0.34 -4.94
C ILE A 440 -24.59 0.71 -4.07
N THR A 441 -25.92 0.59 -3.98
CA THR A 441 -26.78 1.51 -3.21
C THR A 441 -27.39 0.87 -1.97
N LYS A 442 -27.45 -0.46 -1.88
CA LYS A 442 -27.87 -1.23 -0.70
C LYS A 442 -27.14 -2.57 -0.66
N ILE A 443 -27.05 -3.17 0.53
CA ILE A 443 -26.53 -4.53 0.72
C ILE A 443 -27.60 -5.34 1.45
N ASP A 444 -28.12 -6.37 0.78
CA ASP A 444 -29.14 -7.24 1.40
C ASP A 444 -28.51 -8.15 2.44
N ARG A 445 -27.34 -8.72 2.16
CA ARG A 445 -26.62 -9.61 3.07
C ARG A 445 -25.14 -9.25 3.13
N MET A 446 -24.68 -8.75 4.27
CA MET A 446 -23.27 -8.50 4.53
C MET A 446 -22.67 -9.62 5.37
N LEU A 447 -21.68 -10.31 4.82
CA LEU A 447 -20.97 -11.41 5.47
C LEU A 447 -19.85 -10.88 6.33
N SER A 448 -20.19 -10.24 7.45
CA SER A 448 -19.23 -9.66 8.37
C SER A 448 -19.76 -9.50 9.79
N MET A 449 -18.90 -9.81 10.76
CA MET A 449 -19.11 -9.52 12.18
C MET A 449 -18.48 -8.17 12.59
N SER A 450 -17.71 -7.52 11.72
CA SER A 450 -16.97 -6.31 12.06
C SER A 450 -17.88 -5.07 12.07
N ASN A 451 -18.06 -4.44 13.23
CA ASN A 451 -18.77 -3.16 13.31
C ASN A 451 -18.04 -2.07 12.55
N MET A 452 -16.71 -1.99 12.64
CA MET A 452 -15.91 -1.00 11.87
C MET A 452 -16.20 -1.04 10.36
N LYS A 453 -16.41 -2.23 9.77
CA LYS A 453 -16.76 -2.35 8.35
C LYS A 453 -18.21 -1.97 8.10
N HIS A 454 -19.12 -2.43 8.96
CA HIS A 454 -20.54 -2.10 8.87
C HIS A 454 -20.77 -0.59 8.96
N ASP A 455 -20.25 0.04 10.01
CA ASP A 455 -20.47 1.45 10.33
C ASP A 455 -19.89 2.33 9.22
N ALA A 456 -18.67 2.04 8.75
CA ALA A 456 -18.07 2.76 7.62
C ALA A 456 -18.94 2.72 6.35
N ILE A 457 -19.57 1.58 6.03
CA ILE A 457 -20.45 1.45 4.86
C ILE A 457 -21.76 2.23 5.06
N VAL A 458 -22.40 2.08 6.22
CA VAL A 458 -23.69 2.74 6.52
C VAL A 458 -23.53 4.25 6.61
N GLU A 459 -22.46 4.75 7.23
CA GLU A 459 -22.13 6.18 7.31
C GLU A 459 -21.89 6.80 5.93
N GLN A 460 -21.45 6.00 4.95
CA GLN A 460 -21.33 6.43 3.55
C GLN A 460 -22.65 6.31 2.76
N GLY A 461 -23.76 5.99 3.44
CA GLY A 461 -25.10 6.00 2.88
C GLY A 461 -25.50 4.73 2.13
N ILE A 462 -24.82 3.61 2.39
CA ILE A 462 -25.19 2.29 1.85
C ILE A 462 -25.83 1.48 2.99
N PRO A 463 -27.16 1.38 3.07
CA PRO A 463 -27.82 0.56 4.09
C PRO A 463 -27.46 -0.92 3.94
N ILE A 464 -27.32 -1.58 5.09
CA ILE A 464 -27.13 -3.04 5.21
C ILE A 464 -28.37 -3.62 5.86
N HIS A 465 -29.06 -4.55 5.19
CA HIS A 465 -30.32 -5.12 5.69
C HIS A 465 -30.10 -6.33 6.62
N GLU A 466 -29.11 -7.18 6.32
CA GLU A 466 -28.80 -8.37 7.10
C GLU A 466 -27.28 -8.46 7.31
N ARG A 467 -26.86 -8.71 8.55
CA ARG A 467 -25.47 -9.06 8.89
C ARG A 467 -25.40 -10.56 9.17
N VAL A 468 -24.50 -11.25 8.49
CA VAL A 468 -24.37 -12.71 8.55
C VAL A 468 -23.04 -13.08 9.22
N PRO A 469 -23.05 -13.66 10.44
CA PRO A 469 -21.84 -14.13 11.09
C PRO A 469 -21.28 -15.37 10.39
N ILE A 470 -20.03 -15.73 10.69
CA ILE A 470 -19.49 -17.03 10.25
C ILE A 470 -20.26 -18.17 10.95
N PRO A 471 -20.56 -19.29 10.27
CA PRO A 471 -21.14 -20.47 10.93
C PRO A 471 -20.22 -21.05 12.01
N GLU A 472 -20.81 -21.51 13.10
CA GLU A 472 -20.11 -22.03 14.29
C GLU A 472 -19.23 -23.25 13.94
N GLU A 473 -19.70 -24.11 13.05
CA GLU A 473 -19.00 -25.30 12.57
C GLU A 473 -17.79 -25.00 11.69
N MET A 474 -17.65 -23.75 11.22
CA MET A 474 -16.52 -23.30 10.39
C MET A 474 -15.43 -22.60 11.21
N ILE A 475 -15.60 -22.43 12.52
CA ILE A 475 -14.63 -21.77 13.39
C ILE A 475 -13.61 -22.81 13.90
N PRO A 476 -12.32 -22.73 13.50
CA PRO A 476 -11.28 -23.60 14.05
C PRO A 476 -11.12 -23.45 15.56
N ALA A 477 -10.77 -24.54 16.26
CA ALA A 477 -10.64 -24.55 17.72
C ALA A 477 -9.65 -23.49 18.25
N ASP A 478 -8.42 -23.42 17.68
CA ASP A 478 -7.39 -22.46 18.14
C ASP A 478 -7.79 -21.00 17.84
N SER A 479 -8.63 -20.78 16.82
CA SER A 479 -9.14 -19.46 16.47
C SER A 479 -10.20 -18.91 17.44
N ARG A 480 -10.68 -19.70 18.41
CA ARG A 480 -11.61 -19.25 19.45
C ARG A 480 -11.06 -18.08 20.25
N VAL A 481 -9.76 -18.13 20.54
CA VAL A 481 -9.04 -17.03 21.20
C VAL A 481 -9.25 -15.70 20.48
N GLU A 482 -9.23 -15.73 19.14
CA GLU A 482 -9.43 -14.55 18.33
C GLU A 482 -10.91 -14.13 18.27
N ILE A 483 -11.80 -15.05 17.90
CA ILE A 483 -13.19 -14.70 17.59
C ILE A 483 -13.96 -14.30 18.85
N ASP A 484 -13.75 -15.00 19.97
CA ASP A 484 -14.45 -14.72 21.23
C ASP A 484 -13.98 -13.38 21.80
N ALA A 485 -12.67 -13.09 21.71
CA ALA A 485 -12.12 -11.78 22.09
C ALA A 485 -12.73 -10.65 21.25
N LYS A 486 -12.88 -10.87 19.94
CA LYS A 486 -13.49 -9.89 19.03
C LYS A 486 -14.97 -9.68 19.30
N ILE A 487 -15.73 -10.75 19.54
CA ILE A 487 -17.16 -10.68 19.90
C ILE A 487 -17.32 -9.88 21.20
N GLN A 488 -16.52 -10.18 22.22
CA GLN A 488 -16.54 -9.41 23.46
C GLN A 488 -16.27 -7.93 23.19
N ALA A 489 -15.24 -7.62 22.39
CA ALA A 489 -14.86 -6.25 22.05
C ALA A 489 -15.89 -5.52 21.15
N GLY A 490 -17.04 -6.13 20.87
CA GLY A 490 -18.19 -5.52 20.23
C GLY A 490 -18.49 -6.04 18.83
N TYR A 491 -17.77 -7.04 18.30
CA TYR A 491 -18.17 -7.62 17.02
C TYR A 491 -19.56 -8.23 17.09
N PHE A 492 -20.32 -8.03 16.02
CA PHE A 492 -21.67 -8.54 15.89
C PHE A 492 -21.70 -10.06 15.96
N THR A 493 -22.62 -10.57 16.76
CA THR A 493 -22.93 -12.00 16.86
C THR A 493 -24.43 -12.14 17.07
N THR A 494 -24.98 -13.27 16.64
CA THR A 494 -26.34 -13.70 17.02
C THR A 494 -26.32 -14.65 18.23
N GLY A 495 -25.13 -15.00 18.72
CA GLY A 495 -24.92 -15.91 19.84
C GLY A 495 -24.60 -15.19 21.16
N HIS A 496 -24.04 -15.96 22.10
CA HIS A 496 -23.65 -15.48 23.43
C HIS A 496 -22.43 -14.54 23.36
N VAL A 497 -22.47 -13.46 24.14
CA VAL A 497 -21.31 -12.58 24.37
C VAL A 497 -20.74 -12.92 25.73
N MET A 498 -19.54 -13.51 25.75
CA MET A 498 -18.88 -13.94 26.98
C MET A 498 -18.54 -12.74 27.88
N SER A 499 -18.69 -12.95 29.19
CA SER A 499 -18.12 -12.08 30.22
C SER A 499 -16.58 -12.16 30.22
N MET A 500 -15.91 -11.20 30.87
CA MET A 500 -14.45 -11.20 30.98
C MET A 500 -13.89 -12.43 31.71
N ASP A 501 -14.64 -12.96 32.69
CA ASP A 501 -14.24 -14.15 33.44
C ASP A 501 -14.37 -15.42 32.58
N GLU A 502 -15.44 -15.54 31.80
CA GLU A 502 -15.59 -16.62 30.81
C GLU A 502 -14.49 -16.55 29.74
N LEU A 503 -14.23 -15.35 29.22
CA LEU A 503 -13.22 -15.10 28.19
C LEU A 503 -11.80 -15.45 28.68
N ALA A 504 -11.52 -15.29 29.97
CA ALA A 504 -10.23 -15.66 30.57
C ALA A 504 -9.96 -17.17 30.57
N ASN A 505 -11.01 -18.00 30.41
CA ASN A 505 -10.91 -19.46 30.32
C ASN A 505 -10.74 -19.96 28.87
N VAL A 506 -10.97 -19.10 27.87
CA VAL A 506 -10.70 -19.41 26.47
C VAL A 506 -9.19 -19.29 26.23
N LYS A 507 -8.55 -20.44 25.99
CA LYS A 507 -7.11 -20.55 25.76
C LYS A 507 -6.83 -21.25 24.44
N GLY A 508 -5.83 -20.74 23.73
CA GLY A 508 -5.28 -21.41 22.55
C GLY A 508 -4.24 -22.47 22.95
N ARG A 509 -3.69 -23.15 21.95
CA ARG A 509 -2.52 -24.02 22.14
C ARG A 509 -1.35 -23.26 22.75
N GLY A 510 -0.64 -23.90 23.69
CA GLY A 510 0.55 -23.35 24.34
C GLY A 510 1.77 -23.36 23.42
N TRP A 511 2.87 -22.73 23.85
CA TRP A 511 4.14 -22.74 23.12
C TRP A 511 4.69 -24.17 22.93
N GLU A 512 4.63 -24.99 23.97
CA GLU A 512 5.16 -26.37 23.95
C GLU A 512 4.32 -27.32 23.06
N ASP A 513 3.05 -26.99 22.81
CA ASP A 513 2.18 -27.74 21.89
C ASP A 513 2.53 -27.48 20.40
N ILE A 514 3.39 -26.49 20.12
CA ILE A 514 3.83 -26.11 18.77
C ILE A 514 5.20 -26.73 18.44
N ASP A 515 5.96 -27.17 19.45
CA ASP A 515 7.22 -27.88 19.27
C ASP A 515 6.93 -29.31 18.74
N HIS A 516 6.84 -29.42 17.42
CA HIS A 516 6.78 -30.67 16.66
C HIS A 516 7.98 -30.79 15.72
#